data_AF-A0A2L0V4K4-F1
#
_entry.id   AF-A0A2L0V4K4-F1
#
_cell.length_a   1.000
_cell.length_b   1.000
_cell.length_c   1.000
_cell.angle_alpha   90.00
_cell.angle_beta   90.00
_cell.angle_gamma   90.00
#
_symmetry.space_group_name_H-M   'P 1'
#
loop_
_entity.id
_entity.type
_entity.pdbx_description
1 polymer ?
#
loop_
_entity_poly.entity_id
_entity_poly.type
_entity_poly.pdbx_seq_one_letter_code
_entity_poly.pdbx_strand_id
1 'polypeptide(L)'
;MFLVSAAAAAAAAASSVKTPIQIAASLTSRFSPLSLSKSPSSSSSSSLCFNNLLVLYNTTHAHFASTSLSLSTPHRQSRCFSAMTTVDDTMDAVQRKLMFDDECILVDENDRVVGHENKYNCHLMENIESKNLLHRAFSVFLFNSKYELLLQQRSATKVTFPLVWTNTCCSHPLYRESELIEDKALGARNAAQRKLLDELGIPAEDVPVDQFLPVGRMLYKAPSDGKWGEHELDYLLFIVRDVNVNPNPDEVADIKYVNQDQLRELLRKADAGEEGLKLSPWFRLVVDNFLFKLWDHAKKGTLEEAADMETIHKLT
;
A
#
# COMPACT_ATOMS: atom_id res chain seq x y z
N MET A 1 -23.71 -45.13 60.50
CA MET A 1 -22.70 -46.13 60.96
C MET A 1 -21.34 -45.59 60.54
N PHE A 2 -20.39 -45.57 61.48
CA PHE A 2 -19.22 -44.69 61.59
C PHE A 2 -18.36 -44.42 60.33
N LEU A 3 -18.07 -43.12 60.11
CA LEU A 3 -16.88 -42.59 59.44
C LEU A 3 -15.80 -42.33 60.52
N VAL A 4 -14.54 -42.63 60.22
CA VAL A 4 -13.37 -42.37 61.08
C VAL A 4 -12.31 -41.57 60.30
N SER A 5 -11.68 -40.63 61.01
CA SER A 5 -10.40 -39.95 60.76
C SER A 5 -10.34 -38.88 59.66
N ALA A 6 -9.65 -37.75 59.82
CA ALA A 6 -8.91 -37.17 60.95
C ALA A 6 -8.64 -35.68 60.62
N ALA A 7 -8.50 -34.86 61.65
CA ALA A 7 -8.24 -33.43 61.60
C ALA A 7 -6.73 -33.08 61.57
N ALA A 8 -6.38 -31.94 60.96
CA ALA A 8 -5.31 -31.01 61.36
C ALA A 8 -5.37 -29.78 60.41
N ALA A 9 -5.86 -28.63 60.83
CA ALA A 9 -5.19 -27.56 61.58
C ALA A 9 -4.46 -26.53 60.68
N ALA A 10 -4.89 -25.28 60.83
CA ALA A 10 -4.53 -24.09 60.08
C ALA A 10 -3.19 -23.47 60.47
N ALA A 11 -2.59 -22.70 59.56
CA ALA A 11 -1.87 -21.46 59.89
C ALA A 11 -1.74 -20.56 58.65
N ALA A 12 -2.31 -19.37 58.76
CA ALA A 12 -2.14 -18.26 57.84
C ALA A 12 -0.85 -17.49 58.16
N ALA A 13 -0.18 -16.96 57.13
CA ALA A 13 0.81 -15.90 57.28
C ALA A 13 0.62 -14.88 56.14
N ALA A 14 0.41 -13.63 56.54
CA ALA A 14 0.19 -12.47 55.70
C ALA A 14 1.45 -11.57 55.64
N SER A 15 1.42 -10.64 54.68
CA SER A 15 2.33 -9.51 54.44
C SER A 15 3.63 -9.87 53.70
N SER A 16 4.17 -9.05 52.78
CA SER A 16 4.09 -7.59 52.75
C SER A 16 4.34 -7.03 51.35
N VAL A 17 3.60 -5.97 51.04
CA VAL A 17 3.72 -5.07 49.88
C VAL A 17 5.03 -4.30 49.97
N LYS A 18 5.79 -4.20 48.86
CA LYS A 18 6.88 -3.23 48.70
C LYS A 18 6.99 -2.70 47.27
N THR A 19 6.62 -1.44 47.10
CA THR A 19 7.24 -0.39 46.26
C THR A 19 6.70 0.94 46.84
N PRO A 20 7.41 2.10 46.76
CA PRO A 20 8.31 2.52 45.69
C PRO A 20 9.64 3.14 46.16
N ILE A 21 10.62 3.23 45.26
CA ILE A 21 11.77 4.15 45.41
C ILE A 21 11.90 4.94 44.11
N GLN A 22 11.61 6.24 44.22
CA GLN A 22 12.04 7.27 43.27
C GLN A 22 13.55 7.50 43.44
N ILE A 23 14.29 7.50 42.34
CA ILE A 23 15.63 8.10 42.28
C ILE A 23 15.58 9.19 41.21
N ALA A 24 15.57 10.43 41.68
CA ALA A 24 15.94 11.60 40.90
C ALA A 24 17.47 11.74 40.95
N ALA A 25 18.12 11.77 39.79
CA ALA A 25 19.51 12.17 39.67
C ALA A 25 19.59 13.34 38.68
N SER A 26 19.83 14.51 39.25
CA SER A 26 20.28 15.73 38.59
C SER A 26 21.66 15.51 37.97
N LEU A 27 21.78 15.69 36.66
CA LEU A 27 23.05 15.96 35.99
C LEU A 27 22.96 17.33 35.34
N THR A 28 23.48 18.31 36.08
CA THR A 28 23.85 19.61 35.55
C THR A 28 25.21 19.47 34.90
N SER A 29 25.30 19.69 33.59
CA SER A 29 26.56 20.10 32.98
C SER A 29 26.32 21.30 32.09
N ARG A 30 27.05 22.36 32.45
CA ARG A 30 27.12 23.65 31.79
C ARG A 30 27.95 23.47 30.51
N PHE A 31 27.43 23.90 29.37
CA PHE A 31 28.26 24.51 28.33
C PHE A 31 27.51 25.69 27.73
N SER A 32 28.20 26.83 27.76
CA SER A 32 27.74 28.15 27.35
C SER A 32 27.50 28.26 25.85
N PRO A 33 26.63 29.19 25.41
CA PRO A 33 26.41 29.49 24.01
C PRO A 33 27.54 30.39 23.46
N LEU A 34 28.04 30.07 22.27
CA LEU A 34 28.85 31.00 21.47
C LEU A 34 27.91 31.93 20.70
N SER A 35 27.88 33.19 21.13
CA SER A 35 27.33 34.32 20.37
C SER A 35 28.47 35.27 19.99
N LEU A 36 28.60 35.59 18.70
CA LEU A 36 29.22 36.78 18.09
C LEU A 36 29.04 36.57 16.57
N SER A 37 28.54 37.47 15.72
CA SER A 37 28.20 38.88 15.84
C SER A 37 27.33 39.28 14.61
N LYS A 38 26.37 40.19 14.79
CA LYS A 38 25.82 41.11 13.76
C LYS A 38 26.87 42.22 13.55
N SER A 39 27.09 42.93 12.44
CA SER A 39 26.38 43.36 11.20
C SER A 39 27.42 44.20 10.39
N PRO A 40 27.14 45.08 9.38
CA PRO A 40 25.94 45.36 8.57
C PRO A 40 26.18 45.51 7.03
N SER A 41 25.06 45.66 6.31
CA SER A 41 24.84 46.49 5.10
C SER A 41 25.65 46.25 3.82
N SER A 42 24.96 45.98 2.69
CA SER A 42 24.51 47.02 1.76
C SER A 42 23.96 46.43 0.45
N SER A 43 23.01 47.16 -0.10
CA SER A 43 22.35 47.03 -1.39
C SER A 43 23.30 47.09 -2.59
N SER A 44 23.04 46.26 -3.61
CA SER A 44 23.14 46.72 -5.01
C SER A 44 22.45 45.74 -5.96
N SER A 45 21.38 46.22 -6.58
CA SER A 45 20.85 45.73 -7.83
C SER A 45 21.90 45.87 -8.93
N SER A 46 22.08 44.84 -9.74
CA SER A 46 22.64 45.00 -11.10
C SER A 46 22.33 43.77 -11.94
N SER A 47 21.33 43.97 -12.77
CA SER A 47 21.09 43.40 -14.09
C SER A 47 22.39 43.13 -14.85
N LEU A 48 22.57 41.90 -15.36
CA LEU A 48 23.40 41.64 -16.53
C LEU A 48 22.71 40.60 -17.41
N CYS A 49 22.02 41.11 -18.43
CA CYS A 49 21.76 40.42 -19.69
C CYS A 49 23.08 40.21 -20.43
N PHE A 50 23.33 39.01 -20.95
CA PHE A 50 24.19 38.67 -22.09
C PHE A 50 23.92 37.16 -22.35
N ASN A 51 23.75 36.61 -23.55
CA ASN A 51 23.67 37.19 -24.89
C ASN A 51 22.98 36.14 -25.77
N ASN A 52 22.16 36.59 -26.71
CA ASN A 52 21.71 35.80 -27.85
C ASN A 52 22.90 35.36 -28.70
N LEU A 53 22.89 34.12 -29.18
CA LEU A 53 23.63 33.75 -30.39
C LEU A 53 22.65 33.11 -31.37
N LEU A 54 22.08 33.96 -32.23
CA LEU A 54 21.39 33.58 -33.45
C LEU A 54 22.45 33.28 -34.51
N VAL A 55 22.48 32.04 -35.01
CA VAL A 55 23.20 31.69 -36.23
C VAL A 55 22.19 31.67 -37.38
N LEU A 56 22.35 32.65 -38.28
CA LEU A 56 21.69 32.73 -39.58
C LEU A 56 22.49 31.87 -40.57
N TYR A 57 21.81 31.04 -41.36
CA TYR A 57 22.34 30.56 -42.64
C TYR A 57 21.28 30.59 -43.75
N ASN A 58 21.57 31.50 -44.68
CA ASN A 58 21.19 31.68 -46.08
C ASN A 58 20.13 30.80 -46.77
N THR A 59 19.18 31.53 -47.35
CA THR A 59 18.30 31.18 -48.46
C THR A 59 19.04 31.33 -49.80
N THR A 60 18.84 30.40 -50.74
CA THR A 60 19.12 30.60 -52.17
C THR A 60 17.89 30.23 -52.99
N HIS A 61 17.41 31.19 -53.78
CA HIS A 61 16.41 31.04 -54.83
C HIS A 61 17.00 30.35 -56.07
N ALA A 62 16.20 29.50 -56.72
CA ALA A 62 16.28 29.27 -58.16
C ALA A 62 14.89 28.94 -58.71
N HIS A 63 14.59 29.50 -59.88
CA HIS A 63 13.31 29.54 -60.57
C HIS A 63 13.32 28.63 -61.82
N PHE A 64 12.10 28.28 -62.28
CA PHE A 64 11.69 27.80 -63.61
C PHE A 64 11.99 26.33 -64.03
N ALA A 65 10.92 25.55 -64.23
CA ALA A 65 10.39 25.24 -65.57
C ALA A 65 9.09 24.42 -65.48
N SER A 66 8.07 24.85 -66.23
CA SER A 66 6.80 24.15 -66.42
C SER A 66 6.92 23.09 -67.51
N THR A 67 6.46 21.88 -67.24
CA THR A 67 5.99 20.93 -68.26
C THR A 67 4.81 20.13 -67.70
N SER A 68 3.67 20.27 -68.36
CA SER A 68 2.45 19.49 -68.20
C SER A 68 2.65 18.04 -68.63
N LEU A 69 2.15 17.07 -67.88
CA LEU A 69 1.63 15.80 -68.40
C LEU A 69 0.83 15.02 -67.33
N SER A 70 -0.42 14.73 -67.69
CA SER A 70 -1.29 13.58 -67.35
C SER A 70 -1.52 13.15 -65.89
N LEU A 71 -2.82 13.16 -65.54
CA LEU A 71 -3.47 12.51 -64.41
C LEU A 71 -3.02 11.05 -64.18
N SER A 72 -2.61 10.75 -62.96
CA SER A 72 -2.80 9.45 -62.32
C SER A 72 -3.05 9.66 -60.82
N THR A 73 -4.16 9.10 -60.35
CA THR A 73 -4.68 9.18 -58.98
C THR A 73 -3.71 8.56 -57.97
N PRO A 74 -3.29 9.25 -56.89
CA PRO A 74 -2.58 8.61 -55.81
C PRO A 74 -3.60 7.91 -54.89
N HIS A 75 -3.41 6.60 -54.76
CA HIS A 75 -4.04 5.74 -53.78
C HIS A 75 -3.90 6.38 -52.39
N ARG A 76 -5.04 6.75 -51.80
CA ARG A 76 -5.13 7.20 -50.41
C ARG A 76 -4.70 6.05 -49.51
N GLN A 77 -3.42 6.01 -49.13
CA GLN A 77 -2.98 5.20 -48.00
C GLN A 77 -3.63 5.81 -46.76
N SER A 78 -4.74 5.21 -46.35
CA SER A 78 -5.30 5.41 -45.02
C SER A 78 -4.22 5.03 -44.02
N ARG A 79 -3.51 6.03 -43.49
CA ARG A 79 -2.82 5.89 -42.21
C ARG A 79 -3.90 5.47 -41.22
N CYS A 80 -3.86 4.19 -40.84
CA CYS A 80 -4.51 3.71 -39.64
C CYS A 80 -3.87 4.49 -38.49
N PHE A 81 -4.50 5.59 -38.10
CA PHE A 81 -4.34 6.08 -36.75
C PHE A 81 -4.86 4.94 -35.88
N SER A 82 -3.94 4.26 -35.20
CA SER A 82 -4.28 3.31 -34.15
C SER A 82 -5.23 4.06 -33.22
N ALA A 83 -6.49 3.64 -33.21
CA ALA A 83 -7.45 4.14 -32.25
C ALA A 83 -6.82 3.89 -30.88
N MET A 84 -6.46 4.95 -30.16
CA MET A 84 -6.39 4.85 -28.71
C MET A 84 -7.75 4.26 -28.31
N THR A 85 -7.70 3.05 -27.78
CA THR A 85 -8.84 2.39 -27.16
C THR A 85 -9.53 3.43 -26.31
N THR A 86 -10.81 3.68 -26.59
CA THR A 86 -11.65 4.62 -25.85
C THR A 86 -11.51 4.27 -24.38
N VAL A 87 -10.76 5.10 -23.64
CA VAL A 87 -10.47 4.89 -22.23
C VAL A 87 -11.81 4.90 -21.53
N ASP A 88 -12.26 3.74 -21.09
CA ASP A 88 -13.56 3.45 -20.48
C ASP A 88 -14.19 4.69 -19.84
N ASP A 89 -15.08 5.40 -20.56
CA ASP A 89 -15.66 6.68 -20.12
C ASP A 89 -16.50 6.53 -18.83
N THR A 90 -16.69 5.30 -18.38
CA THR A 90 -17.39 4.92 -17.14
C THR A 90 -16.51 5.01 -15.89
N MET A 91 -15.18 5.08 -16.02
CA MET A 91 -14.27 5.14 -14.87
C MET A 91 -14.21 6.55 -14.28
N ASP A 92 -14.35 6.64 -12.96
CA ASP A 92 -14.21 7.88 -12.18
C ASP A 92 -12.89 8.60 -12.48
N ALA A 93 -12.90 9.94 -12.43
CA ALA A 93 -11.75 10.75 -12.83
C ALA A 93 -10.53 10.56 -11.92
N VAL A 94 -10.74 10.38 -10.60
CA VAL A 94 -9.65 10.12 -9.64
C VAL A 94 -9.06 8.74 -9.90
N GLN A 95 -9.91 7.72 -10.02
CA GLN A 95 -9.45 6.35 -10.29
C GLN A 95 -8.76 6.25 -11.65
N ARG A 96 -9.25 6.95 -12.68
CA ARG A 96 -8.60 7.02 -13.99
C ARG A 96 -7.20 7.60 -13.89
N LYS A 97 -7.04 8.72 -13.17
CA LYS A 97 -5.73 9.33 -12.98
C LYS A 97 -4.76 8.36 -12.30
N LEU A 98 -5.17 7.75 -11.19
CA LEU A 98 -4.37 6.76 -10.48
C LEU A 98 -3.99 5.56 -11.37
N MET A 99 -4.89 5.13 -12.25
CA MET A 99 -4.61 4.03 -13.17
C MET A 99 -3.47 4.31 -14.17
N PHE A 100 -3.28 5.56 -14.60
CA PHE A 100 -2.26 5.90 -15.59
C PHE A 100 -1.02 6.60 -15.02
N ASP A 101 -1.14 7.27 -13.88
CA ASP A 101 -0.04 8.00 -13.25
C ASP A 101 0.77 7.14 -12.27
N ASP A 102 0.13 6.15 -11.62
CA ASP A 102 0.82 5.27 -10.67
C ASP A 102 1.60 4.18 -11.41
N GLU A 103 2.93 4.23 -11.30
CA GLU A 103 3.84 3.20 -11.83
C GLU A 103 4.07 2.11 -10.77
N CYS A 104 3.57 0.90 -11.03
CA CYS A 104 3.79 -0.28 -10.21
C CYS A 104 5.19 -0.87 -10.45
N ILE A 105 5.75 -1.51 -9.42
CA ILE A 105 7.03 -2.23 -9.53
C ILE A 105 6.75 -3.62 -10.11
N LEU A 106 7.27 -3.93 -11.30
CA LEU A 106 7.20 -5.28 -11.86
C LEU A 106 8.27 -6.17 -11.24
N VAL A 107 7.90 -7.41 -10.91
CA VAL A 107 8.80 -8.39 -10.27
C VAL A 107 8.74 -9.77 -10.91
N ASP A 108 9.79 -10.57 -10.72
CA ASP A 108 9.74 -12.01 -10.96
C ASP A 108 9.12 -12.77 -9.77
N GLU A 109 8.91 -14.09 -9.91
CA GLU A 109 8.34 -14.92 -8.83
C GLU A 109 9.24 -15.03 -7.57
N ASN A 110 10.48 -14.53 -7.64
CA ASN A 110 11.42 -14.46 -6.52
C ASN A 110 11.48 -13.06 -5.91
N ASP A 111 10.54 -12.18 -6.26
CA ASP A 111 10.48 -10.80 -5.80
C ASP A 111 11.65 -9.92 -6.28
N ARG A 112 12.29 -10.25 -7.40
CA ARG A 112 13.32 -9.40 -7.98
C ARG A 112 12.68 -8.40 -8.92
N VAL A 113 13.04 -7.12 -8.79
CA VAL A 113 12.57 -6.06 -9.69
C VAL A 113 13.03 -6.34 -11.12
N VAL A 114 12.08 -6.40 -12.05
CA VAL A 114 12.33 -6.60 -13.49
C VAL A 114 11.94 -5.40 -14.36
N GLY A 115 11.27 -4.40 -13.77
CA GLY A 115 10.86 -3.18 -14.47
C GLY A 115 9.76 -2.44 -13.73
N HIS A 116 9.00 -1.66 -14.48
CA HIS A 116 7.82 -0.95 -14.02
C HIS A 116 6.79 -0.86 -15.14
N GLU A 117 5.55 -0.64 -14.76
CA GLU A 117 4.43 -0.43 -15.68
C GLU A 117 3.31 0.30 -14.93
N ASN A 118 2.47 1.04 -15.66
CA ASN A 118 1.35 1.73 -15.03
C ASN A 118 0.34 0.73 -14.44
N LYS A 119 -0.37 1.19 -13.42
CA LYS A 119 -1.38 0.41 -12.70
C LYS A 119 -2.45 -0.16 -13.65
N TYR A 120 -2.91 0.60 -14.63
CA TYR A 120 -3.89 0.15 -15.63
C TYR A 120 -3.44 -1.15 -16.30
N ASN A 121 -2.23 -1.16 -16.86
CA ASN A 121 -1.68 -2.30 -17.58
C ASN A 121 -1.40 -3.48 -16.67
N CYS A 122 -0.97 -3.23 -15.43
CA CYS A 122 -0.73 -4.27 -14.43
C CYS A 122 -1.99 -5.07 -14.06
N HIS A 123 -3.16 -4.44 -14.12
CA HIS A 123 -4.42 -5.05 -13.66
C HIS A 123 -5.32 -5.55 -14.80
N LEU A 124 -4.90 -5.44 -16.07
CA LEU A 124 -5.61 -6.04 -17.19
C LEU A 124 -5.38 -7.54 -17.25
N MET A 125 -6.46 -8.34 -17.21
CA MET A 125 -6.38 -9.80 -17.35
C MET A 125 -5.68 -10.22 -18.65
N GLU A 126 -5.85 -9.47 -19.74
CA GLU A 126 -5.12 -9.73 -20.99
C GLU A 126 -3.60 -9.69 -20.78
N ASN A 127 -3.06 -8.69 -20.08
CA ASN A 127 -1.63 -8.58 -19.81
C ASN A 127 -1.18 -9.62 -18.77
N ILE A 128 -1.98 -9.85 -17.73
CA ILE A 128 -1.72 -10.87 -16.71
C ILE A 128 -1.59 -12.25 -17.36
N GLU A 129 -2.47 -12.62 -18.29
CA GLU A 129 -2.44 -13.94 -18.91
C GLU A 129 -1.44 -14.05 -20.07
N SER A 130 -1.35 -13.04 -20.94
CA SER A 130 -0.48 -13.11 -22.12
C SER A 130 1.00 -12.86 -21.83
N LYS A 131 1.31 -12.04 -20.82
CA LYS A 131 2.68 -11.64 -20.47
C LYS A 131 3.13 -12.15 -19.11
N ASN A 132 2.25 -12.82 -18.37
CA ASN A 132 2.47 -13.16 -16.96
C ASN A 132 2.89 -11.93 -16.14
N LEU A 133 2.26 -10.78 -16.41
CA LEU A 133 2.62 -9.53 -15.78
C LEU A 133 2.36 -9.63 -14.27
N LEU A 134 3.41 -9.47 -13.47
CA LEU A 134 3.41 -9.64 -12.01
C LEU A 134 4.00 -8.37 -11.38
N HIS A 135 3.28 -7.79 -10.44
CA HIS A 135 3.72 -6.59 -9.74
C HIS A 135 3.75 -6.80 -8.23
N ARG A 136 4.59 -5.99 -7.55
CA ARG A 136 4.68 -5.99 -6.09
C ARG A 136 3.47 -5.27 -5.50
N ALA A 137 2.96 -5.79 -4.39
CA ALA A 137 1.85 -5.23 -3.63
C ALA A 137 2.12 -5.30 -2.12
N PHE A 138 1.23 -4.70 -1.32
CA PHE A 138 1.18 -4.90 0.12
C PHE A 138 -0.26 -4.96 0.62
N SER A 139 -0.44 -5.68 1.74
CA SER A 139 -1.67 -5.82 2.51
C SER A 139 -1.42 -5.49 3.97
N VAL A 140 -2.06 -4.42 4.46
CA VAL A 140 -1.99 -3.98 5.86
C VAL A 140 -3.06 -4.68 6.71
N PHE A 141 -2.65 -5.13 7.89
CA PHE A 141 -3.50 -5.62 8.97
C PHE A 141 -3.25 -4.76 10.22
N LEU A 142 -4.11 -3.76 10.42
CA LEU A 142 -4.06 -2.86 11.57
C LEU A 142 -4.98 -3.38 12.66
N PHE A 143 -4.40 -3.61 13.83
CA PHE A 143 -5.14 -3.98 15.03
C PHE A 143 -5.15 -2.80 16.00
N ASN A 144 -6.27 -2.57 16.67
CA ASN A 144 -6.32 -1.63 17.80
C ASN A 144 -5.72 -2.25 19.08
N SER A 145 -5.68 -1.50 20.18
CA SER A 145 -5.14 -1.99 21.47
C SER A 145 -5.94 -3.14 22.11
N LYS A 146 -7.16 -3.42 21.61
CA LYS A 146 -7.98 -4.58 21.99
C LYS A 146 -7.73 -5.79 21.07
N TYR A 147 -6.81 -5.66 20.12
CA TYR A 147 -6.55 -6.63 19.06
C TYR A 147 -7.79 -6.93 18.21
N GLU A 148 -8.60 -5.92 17.93
CA GLU A 148 -9.63 -5.98 16.90
C GLU A 148 -9.02 -5.51 15.57
N LEU A 149 -9.22 -6.26 14.49
CA LEU A 149 -8.72 -5.95 13.16
C LEU A 149 -9.62 -4.90 12.49
N LEU A 150 -9.01 -3.84 11.95
CA LEU A 150 -9.69 -2.88 11.11
C LEU A 150 -9.89 -3.46 9.70
N LEU A 151 -11.14 -3.63 9.30
CA LEU A 151 -11.54 -3.97 7.94
C LEU A 151 -12.07 -2.71 7.23
N GLN A 152 -11.92 -2.70 5.91
CA GLN A 152 -12.61 -1.73 5.05
C GLN A 152 -13.54 -2.44 4.07
N GLN A 153 -14.60 -1.75 3.67
CA GLN A 153 -15.35 -2.05 2.45
C GLN A 153 -14.87 -1.11 1.36
N ARG A 154 -14.45 -1.69 0.23
CA ARG A 154 -14.02 -0.93 -0.95
C ARG A 154 -15.17 -0.05 -1.47
N SER A 155 -14.88 1.17 -1.94
CA SER A 155 -15.89 2.04 -2.54
C SER A 155 -16.51 1.41 -3.81
N ALA A 156 -17.66 1.94 -4.22
CA ALA A 156 -18.31 1.52 -5.47
C ALA A 156 -17.53 1.97 -6.72
N THR A 157 -16.64 2.95 -6.59
CA THR A 157 -15.85 3.53 -7.69
C THR A 157 -14.54 2.77 -7.95
N LYS A 158 -14.12 1.85 -7.06
CA LYS A 158 -12.93 1.02 -7.29
C LYS A 158 -13.08 0.21 -8.58
N VAL A 159 -12.04 0.23 -9.40
CA VAL A 159 -12.00 -0.52 -10.67
C VAL A 159 -11.99 -2.02 -10.43
N THR A 160 -11.18 -2.51 -9.49
CA THR A 160 -11.15 -3.91 -9.08
C THR A 160 -11.97 -4.10 -7.81
N PHE A 161 -12.81 -5.15 -7.77
CA PHE A 161 -13.57 -5.58 -6.60
C PHE A 161 -14.33 -4.46 -5.86
N PRO A 162 -15.22 -3.69 -6.52
CA PRO A 162 -16.02 -2.67 -5.84
C PRO A 162 -16.96 -3.28 -4.80
N LEU A 163 -17.21 -2.58 -3.69
CA LEU A 163 -18.11 -2.97 -2.59
C LEU A 163 -17.75 -4.27 -1.84
N VAL A 164 -16.54 -4.78 -2.05
CA VAL A 164 -16.01 -5.97 -1.37
C VAL A 164 -15.34 -5.60 -0.05
N TRP A 165 -15.60 -6.38 1.00
CA TRP A 165 -14.92 -6.26 2.29
C TRP A 165 -13.53 -6.91 2.25
N THR A 166 -12.55 -6.26 2.87
CA THR A 166 -11.14 -6.68 2.86
C THR A 166 -10.41 -6.24 4.13
N ASN A 167 -9.13 -6.62 4.26
CA ASN A 167 -8.25 -6.13 5.34
C ASN A 167 -8.04 -4.61 5.26
N THR A 168 -7.29 -4.05 6.22
CA THR A 168 -7.24 -2.61 6.49
C THR A 168 -6.96 -1.75 5.25
N CYS A 169 -5.91 -2.06 4.50
CA CYS A 169 -5.53 -1.30 3.31
C CYS A 169 -4.67 -2.18 2.41
N CYS A 170 -4.96 -2.18 1.10
CA CYS A 170 -4.21 -2.97 0.11
C CYS A 170 -3.88 -2.08 -1.08
N SER A 171 -2.60 -2.02 -1.47
CA SER A 171 -2.16 -1.21 -2.60
C SER A 171 -0.74 -1.61 -3.03
N HIS A 172 -0.05 -0.70 -3.71
CA HIS A 172 1.20 -0.97 -4.40
C HIS A 172 2.29 -0.01 -3.91
N PRO A 173 3.51 -0.51 -3.63
CA PRO A 173 4.67 0.34 -3.66
C PRO A 173 4.90 0.83 -5.10
N LEU A 174 5.13 2.12 -5.25
CA LEU A 174 5.37 2.77 -6.53
C LEU A 174 6.83 2.63 -6.95
N TYR A 175 7.08 2.63 -8.25
CA TYR A 175 8.42 2.64 -8.83
C TYR A 175 9.09 4.02 -8.65
N ARG A 176 9.48 4.32 -7.41
CA ARG A 176 10.14 5.56 -6.98
C ARG A 176 11.12 5.28 -5.85
N GLU A 177 12.15 6.11 -5.70
CA GLU A 177 13.27 5.87 -4.77
C GLU A 177 12.82 5.53 -3.34
N SER A 178 11.81 6.22 -2.81
CA SER A 178 11.32 5.99 -1.45
C SER A 178 10.58 4.65 -1.26
N GLU A 179 10.12 4.02 -2.34
CA GLU A 179 9.29 2.80 -2.28
C GLU A 179 9.96 1.59 -2.96
N LEU A 180 11.15 1.76 -3.53
CA LEU A 180 11.99 0.69 -4.09
C LEU A 180 12.94 0.05 -3.06
N ILE A 181 12.98 0.54 -1.82
CA ILE A 181 13.95 0.10 -0.82
C ILE A 181 13.57 -1.29 -0.29
N GLU A 182 14.41 -2.29 -0.57
CA GLU A 182 14.16 -3.69 -0.19
C GLU A 182 14.45 -3.99 1.28
N ASP A 183 15.38 -3.27 1.92
CA ASP A 183 15.80 -3.54 3.30
C ASP A 183 14.60 -3.55 4.24
N LYS A 184 14.37 -4.71 4.87
CA LYS A 184 13.26 -4.95 5.80
C LYS A 184 11.91 -4.46 5.23
N ALA A 185 11.68 -4.66 3.94
CA ALA A 185 10.49 -4.21 3.23
C ALA A 185 10.18 -2.71 3.40
N LEU A 186 11.21 -1.85 3.58
CA LEU A 186 11.01 -0.43 3.89
C LEU A 186 10.18 0.28 2.81
N GLY A 187 10.39 -0.05 1.54
CA GLY A 187 9.62 0.53 0.44
C GLY A 187 8.13 0.21 0.53
N ALA A 188 7.77 -1.04 0.83
CA ALA A 188 6.38 -1.44 1.05
C ALA A 188 5.78 -0.77 2.29
N ARG A 189 6.54 -0.63 3.38
CA ARG A 189 6.09 0.08 4.60
C ARG A 189 5.86 1.58 4.37
N ASN A 190 6.70 2.22 3.58
CA ASN A 190 6.51 3.62 3.16
C ASN A 190 5.22 3.77 2.33
N ALA A 191 5.00 2.85 1.38
CA ALA A 191 3.78 2.82 0.58
C ALA A 191 2.52 2.60 1.43
N ALA A 192 2.60 1.71 2.42
CA ALA A 192 1.52 1.45 3.38
C ALA A 192 1.15 2.70 4.18
N GLN A 193 2.13 3.41 4.76
CA GLN A 193 1.87 4.66 5.49
C GLN A 193 1.18 5.70 4.58
N ARG A 194 1.67 5.88 3.34
CA ARG A 194 1.06 6.79 2.37
C ARG A 194 -0.39 6.41 2.09
N LYS A 195 -0.66 5.13 1.81
CA LYS A 195 -1.99 4.68 1.41
C LYS A 195 -3.00 4.64 2.55
N LEU A 196 -2.55 4.42 3.79
CA LEU A 196 -3.39 4.59 4.98
C LEU A 196 -3.85 6.04 5.16
N LEU A 197 -3.02 7.01 4.79
CA LEU A 197 -3.45 8.41 4.72
C LEU A 197 -4.44 8.62 3.57
N ASP A 198 -4.11 8.17 2.36
CA ASP A 198 -4.92 8.40 1.16
C ASP A 198 -6.33 7.77 1.24
N GLU A 199 -6.45 6.57 1.82
CA GLU A 199 -7.71 5.79 1.86
C GLU A 199 -8.47 5.96 3.17
N LEU A 200 -7.76 5.94 4.30
CA LEU A 200 -8.35 5.90 5.63
C LEU A 200 -8.16 7.19 6.42
N GLY A 201 -7.47 8.19 5.87
CA GLY A 201 -7.20 9.47 6.52
C GLY A 201 -6.31 9.35 7.76
N ILE A 202 -5.57 8.25 7.90
CA ILE A 202 -4.72 8.00 9.07
C ILE A 202 -3.39 8.76 8.87
N PRO A 203 -3.05 9.71 9.75
CA PRO A 203 -1.85 10.52 9.57
C PRO A 203 -0.58 9.74 9.92
N ALA A 204 0.56 10.17 9.38
CA ALA A 204 1.83 9.44 9.48
C ALA A 204 2.31 9.25 10.93
N GLU A 205 2.03 10.21 11.82
CA GLU A 205 2.33 10.13 13.24
C GLU A 205 1.56 9.01 13.97
N ASP A 206 0.39 8.63 13.46
CA ASP A 206 -0.41 7.55 14.03
C ASP A 206 0.13 6.17 13.61
N VAL A 207 0.83 6.09 12.47
CA VAL A 207 1.39 4.84 11.93
C VAL A 207 2.85 5.00 11.47
N PRO A 208 3.81 5.16 12.39
CA PRO A 208 5.23 5.29 12.04
C PRO A 208 5.74 4.08 11.23
N VAL A 209 6.49 4.34 10.16
CA VAL A 209 6.99 3.33 9.20
C VAL A 209 7.77 2.20 9.89
N ASP A 210 8.56 2.54 10.91
CA ASP A 210 9.39 1.60 11.67
C ASP A 210 8.58 0.65 12.58
N GLN A 211 7.29 0.94 12.81
CA GLN A 211 6.40 0.10 13.63
C GLN A 211 5.57 -0.90 12.82
N PHE A 212 5.62 -0.84 11.48
CA PHE A 212 5.08 -1.94 10.68
C PHE A 212 6.00 -3.15 10.76
N LEU A 213 5.40 -4.30 11.04
CA LEU A 213 6.06 -5.60 11.05
C LEU A 213 5.70 -6.35 9.76
N PRO A 214 6.66 -6.55 8.84
CA PRO A 214 6.49 -7.49 7.72
C PRO A 214 6.46 -8.92 8.27
N VAL A 215 5.39 -9.67 7.99
CA VAL A 215 5.18 -11.01 8.57
C VAL A 215 5.14 -12.14 7.56
N GLY A 216 5.03 -11.83 6.28
CA GLY A 216 4.94 -12.83 5.22
C GLY A 216 4.87 -12.21 3.84
N ARG A 217 5.10 -13.05 2.83
CA ARG A 217 4.87 -12.72 1.41
C ARG A 217 4.05 -13.81 0.75
N MET A 218 3.07 -13.43 -0.06
CA MET A 218 2.29 -14.37 -0.86
C MET A 218 2.28 -13.98 -2.33
N LEU A 219 2.30 -14.98 -3.20
CA LEU A 219 2.11 -14.81 -4.64
C LEU A 219 0.74 -15.36 -4.99
N TYR A 220 -0.14 -14.52 -5.54
CA TYR A 220 -1.50 -14.91 -5.87
C TYR A 220 -1.97 -14.29 -7.20
N LYS A 221 -3.01 -14.89 -7.79
CA LYS A 221 -3.70 -14.37 -8.98
C LYS A 221 -5.20 -14.42 -8.75
N ALA A 222 -5.92 -13.35 -9.05
CA ALA A 222 -7.37 -13.27 -8.84
C ALA A 222 -8.07 -12.40 -9.89
N PRO A 223 -8.94 -12.96 -10.74
CA PRO A 223 -9.77 -12.15 -11.63
C PRO A 223 -10.85 -11.37 -10.84
N SER A 224 -11.08 -10.11 -11.21
CA SER A 224 -12.13 -9.24 -10.66
C SER A 224 -13.41 -9.31 -11.48
N ASP A 225 -13.30 -8.91 -12.74
CA ASP A 225 -14.31 -9.11 -13.79
C ASP A 225 -13.55 -9.55 -15.05
N GLY A 226 -14.23 -10.01 -16.10
CA GLY A 226 -13.53 -10.58 -17.27
C GLY A 226 -12.40 -9.71 -17.86
N LYS A 227 -12.37 -8.39 -17.60
CA LYS A 227 -11.33 -7.46 -18.03
C LYS A 227 -10.25 -7.25 -16.97
N TRP A 228 -10.62 -7.11 -15.71
CA TRP A 228 -9.72 -6.70 -14.63
C TRP A 228 -9.36 -7.83 -13.67
N GLY A 229 -8.18 -7.77 -13.07
CA GLY A 229 -7.76 -8.71 -12.03
C GLY A 229 -6.47 -8.28 -11.34
N GLU A 230 -5.98 -9.17 -10.49
CA GLU A 230 -4.78 -9.00 -9.67
C GLU A 230 -3.83 -10.16 -9.96
N HIS A 231 -2.54 -9.88 -10.07
CA HIS A 231 -1.48 -10.88 -10.10
C HIS A 231 -0.28 -10.29 -9.37
N GLU A 232 -0.13 -10.67 -8.10
CA GLU A 232 0.67 -9.88 -7.17
C GLU A 232 1.62 -10.73 -6.34
N LEU A 233 2.76 -10.13 -6.02
CA LEU A 233 3.60 -10.52 -4.92
C LEU A 233 3.34 -9.57 -3.75
N ASP A 234 2.53 -10.05 -2.80
CA ASP A 234 1.92 -9.25 -1.75
C ASP A 234 2.68 -9.39 -0.42
N TYR A 235 3.14 -8.25 0.10
CA TYR A 235 3.74 -8.13 1.43
C TYR A 235 2.66 -8.01 2.51
N LEU A 236 2.65 -8.95 3.46
CA LEU A 236 1.75 -8.88 4.61
C LEU A 236 2.39 -8.00 5.70
N LEU A 237 1.77 -6.85 5.99
CA LEU A 237 2.26 -5.85 6.93
C LEU A 237 1.31 -5.72 8.12
N PHE A 238 1.80 -5.97 9.32
CA PHE A 238 1.01 -5.88 10.56
C PHE A 238 1.41 -4.65 11.36
N ILE A 239 0.43 -4.05 12.04
CA ILE A 239 0.66 -2.95 12.99
C ILE A 239 -0.40 -2.97 14.10
N VAL A 240 -0.01 -2.70 15.35
CA VAL A 240 -0.94 -2.64 16.50
C VAL A 240 -0.94 -1.22 17.06
N ARG A 241 -1.98 -0.44 16.74
CA ARG A 241 -2.11 0.98 17.07
C ARG A 241 -3.57 1.37 17.19
N ASP A 242 -3.87 2.21 18.17
CA ASP A 242 -5.11 2.98 18.16
C ASP A 242 -4.91 4.18 17.24
N VAL A 243 -5.79 4.35 16.25
CA VAL A 243 -5.66 5.38 15.20
C VAL A 243 -6.99 6.09 15.00
N ASN A 244 -6.91 7.36 14.59
CA ASN A 244 -8.10 8.09 14.14
C ASN A 244 -8.33 7.82 12.65
N VAL A 245 -9.51 7.30 12.32
CA VAL A 245 -9.87 6.95 10.93
C VAL A 245 -10.85 7.98 10.39
N ASN A 246 -10.53 8.55 9.23
CA ASN A 246 -11.39 9.45 8.47
C ASN A 246 -11.38 9.00 6.99
N PRO A 247 -12.19 7.98 6.63
CA PRO A 247 -12.10 7.35 5.32
C PRO A 247 -12.40 8.31 4.17
N ASN A 248 -11.65 8.18 3.08
CA ASN A 248 -11.96 8.84 1.82
C ASN A 248 -13.10 8.07 1.13
N PRO A 249 -14.30 8.68 0.93
CA PRO A 249 -15.45 8.00 0.35
C PRO A 249 -15.23 7.52 -1.09
N ASP A 250 -14.27 8.11 -1.81
CA ASP A 250 -13.91 7.67 -3.16
C ASP A 250 -13.11 6.36 -3.16
N GLU A 251 -12.56 5.96 -2.01
CA GLU A 251 -11.74 4.75 -1.85
C GLU A 251 -12.41 3.69 -0.96
N VAL A 252 -13.12 4.15 0.08
CA VAL A 252 -13.68 3.31 1.16
C VAL A 252 -15.14 3.66 1.40
N ALA A 253 -16.02 2.66 1.25
CA ALA A 253 -17.45 2.81 1.49
C ALA A 253 -17.83 2.69 2.98
N ASP A 254 -17.13 1.82 3.71
CA ASP A 254 -17.42 1.53 5.12
C ASP A 254 -16.18 0.96 5.82
N ILE A 255 -16.15 1.01 7.15
CA ILE A 255 -15.09 0.42 7.97
C ILE A 255 -15.67 -0.34 9.16
N LYS A 256 -14.92 -1.33 9.67
CA LYS A 256 -15.32 -2.07 10.86
C LYS A 256 -14.14 -2.64 11.62
N TYR A 257 -14.11 -2.42 12.93
CA TYR A 257 -13.25 -3.20 13.82
C TYR A 257 -13.94 -4.52 14.17
N VAL A 258 -13.21 -5.62 14.03
CA VAL A 258 -13.72 -6.97 14.36
C VAL A 258 -12.74 -7.73 15.23
N ASN A 259 -13.25 -8.42 16.24
CA ASN A 259 -12.49 -9.48 16.91
C ASN A 259 -12.53 -10.79 16.09
N GLN A 260 -11.81 -11.82 16.55
CA GLN A 260 -11.75 -13.11 15.84
C GLN A 260 -13.11 -13.79 15.67
N ASP A 261 -14.02 -13.70 16.65
CA ASP A 261 -15.34 -14.33 16.57
C ASP A 261 -16.26 -13.59 15.59
N GLN A 262 -16.20 -12.25 15.60
CA GLN A 262 -16.90 -11.42 14.63
C GLN A 262 -16.39 -11.66 13.21
N LEU A 263 -15.07 -11.85 13.03
CA LEU A 263 -14.52 -12.23 11.72
C LEU A 263 -15.02 -13.61 11.28
N ARG A 264 -15.06 -14.61 12.18
CA ARG A 264 -15.63 -15.93 11.87
C ARG A 264 -17.08 -15.84 11.40
N GLU A 265 -17.89 -15.00 12.05
CA GLU A 265 -19.26 -14.79 11.62
C GLU A 265 -19.34 -14.09 10.26
N LEU A 266 -18.48 -13.09 9.99
CA LEU A 266 -18.41 -12.46 8.67
C LEU A 266 -18.04 -13.46 7.56
N LEU A 267 -17.09 -14.36 7.83
CA LEU A 267 -16.71 -15.44 6.91
C LEU A 267 -17.90 -16.37 6.65
N ARG A 268 -18.58 -16.81 7.71
CA ARG A 268 -19.79 -17.66 7.60
C ARG A 268 -20.87 -17.00 6.75
N LYS A 269 -21.13 -15.71 6.96
CA LYS A 269 -22.10 -14.93 6.17
C LYS A 269 -21.69 -14.81 4.71
N ALA A 270 -20.41 -14.53 4.44
CA ALA A 270 -19.87 -14.47 3.09
C ALA A 270 -20.07 -15.79 2.35
N ASP A 271 -19.70 -16.90 2.99
CA ASP A 271 -19.75 -18.25 2.42
C ASP A 271 -21.20 -18.70 2.17
N ALA A 272 -22.14 -18.25 3.02
CA ALA A 272 -23.58 -18.49 2.85
C ALA A 272 -24.26 -17.54 1.84
N GLY A 273 -23.55 -16.53 1.33
CA GLY A 273 -24.11 -15.51 0.44
C GLY A 273 -25.13 -14.58 1.12
N GLU A 274 -25.06 -14.44 2.44
CA GLU A 274 -25.98 -13.61 3.23
C GLU A 274 -25.73 -12.13 2.99
N GLU A 275 -26.80 -11.33 2.90
CA GLU A 275 -26.76 -9.87 2.81
C GLU A 275 -25.94 -9.33 1.62
N GLY A 276 -25.62 -10.16 0.62
CA GLY A 276 -24.75 -9.80 -0.50
C GLY A 276 -23.29 -9.55 -0.10
N LEU A 277 -22.88 -9.99 1.11
CA LEU A 277 -21.54 -9.80 1.63
C LEU A 277 -20.52 -10.56 0.79
N LYS A 278 -19.47 -9.86 0.35
CA LYS A 278 -18.34 -10.43 -0.40
C LYS A 278 -17.04 -10.08 0.28
N LEU A 279 -16.11 -11.02 0.26
CA LEU A 279 -14.74 -10.85 0.72
C LEU A 279 -13.79 -10.90 -0.45
N SER A 280 -12.73 -10.09 -0.39
CA SER A 280 -11.73 -10.07 -1.44
C SER A 280 -10.95 -11.39 -1.47
N PRO A 281 -10.57 -11.90 -2.66
CA PRO A 281 -9.84 -13.17 -2.77
C PRO A 281 -8.56 -13.22 -1.91
N TRP A 282 -7.73 -12.16 -1.94
CA TRP A 282 -6.49 -12.10 -1.17
C TRP A 282 -6.75 -12.12 0.35
N PHE A 283 -7.76 -11.39 0.83
CA PHE A 283 -8.13 -11.44 2.24
C PHE A 283 -8.55 -12.85 2.65
N ARG A 284 -9.30 -13.57 1.81
CA ARG A 284 -9.66 -14.97 2.07
C ARG A 284 -8.42 -15.88 2.11
N LEU A 285 -7.49 -15.71 1.17
CA LEU A 285 -6.22 -16.43 1.17
C LEU A 285 -5.44 -16.21 2.48
N VAL A 286 -5.32 -14.97 2.95
CA VAL A 286 -4.63 -14.68 4.21
C VAL A 286 -5.38 -15.25 5.41
N VAL A 287 -6.72 -15.14 5.44
CA VAL A 287 -7.57 -15.70 6.50
C VAL A 287 -7.36 -17.21 6.64
N ASP A 288 -7.44 -17.93 5.53
CA ASP A 288 -7.43 -19.39 5.53
C ASP A 288 -6.05 -19.98 5.84
N ASN A 289 -4.97 -19.25 5.50
CA ASN A 289 -3.62 -19.77 5.62
C ASN A 289 -2.83 -19.21 6.83
N PHE A 290 -3.06 -17.96 7.22
CA PHE A 290 -2.14 -17.27 8.14
C PHE A 290 -2.82 -16.49 9.27
N LEU A 291 -3.94 -15.81 9.00
CA LEU A 291 -4.40 -14.68 9.80
C LEU A 291 -4.66 -15.06 11.26
N PHE A 292 -5.42 -16.12 11.54
CA PHE A 292 -5.76 -16.47 12.92
C PHE A 292 -4.53 -16.83 13.75
N LYS A 293 -3.55 -17.53 13.15
CA LYS A 293 -2.27 -17.83 13.81
C LYS A 293 -1.49 -16.54 14.09
N LEU A 294 -1.30 -15.69 13.09
CA LEU A 294 -0.56 -14.43 13.24
C LEU A 294 -1.25 -13.48 14.22
N TRP A 295 -2.57 -13.46 14.25
CA TRP A 295 -3.36 -12.68 15.21
C TRP A 295 -3.10 -13.13 16.66
N ASP A 296 -3.03 -14.44 16.91
CA ASP A 296 -2.68 -14.94 18.25
C ASP A 296 -1.26 -14.56 18.67
N HIS A 297 -0.31 -14.52 17.72
CA HIS A 297 1.04 -14.02 17.97
C HIS A 297 1.07 -12.51 18.23
N ALA A 298 0.28 -11.72 17.48
CA ALA A 298 0.12 -10.30 17.74
C ALA A 298 -0.39 -10.05 19.18
N LYS A 299 -1.42 -10.79 19.62
CA LYS A 299 -1.96 -10.72 20.99
C LYS A 299 -0.94 -11.06 22.08
N LYS A 300 -0.01 -11.97 21.79
CA LYS A 300 1.05 -12.41 22.72
C LYS A 300 2.30 -11.52 22.68
N GLY A 301 2.40 -10.61 21.72
CA GLY A 301 3.60 -9.82 21.48
C GLY A 301 4.76 -10.64 20.88
N THR A 302 4.47 -11.74 20.21
CA THR A 302 5.46 -12.67 19.62
C THR A 302 5.36 -12.75 18.09
N LEU A 303 4.94 -11.66 17.45
CA LEU A 303 4.72 -11.61 16.01
C LEU A 303 6.03 -11.75 15.21
N GLU A 304 7.13 -11.19 15.74
CA GLU A 304 8.48 -11.31 15.14
C GLU A 304 8.95 -12.78 15.07
N GLU A 305 8.58 -13.61 16.05
CA GLU A 305 8.92 -15.04 16.06
C GLU A 305 8.12 -15.85 15.03
N ALA A 306 6.93 -15.36 14.65
CA ALA A 306 6.05 -16.01 13.70
C ALA A 306 6.21 -15.50 12.26
N ALA A 307 6.94 -14.40 12.07
CA ALA A 307 7.18 -13.80 10.77
C ALA A 307 8.05 -14.72 9.90
N ASP A 308 7.62 -14.95 8.66
CA ASP A 308 8.38 -15.67 7.64
C ASP A 308 8.54 -14.78 6.41
N MET A 309 9.63 -14.01 6.38
CA MET A 309 9.97 -13.17 5.24
C MET A 309 10.86 -13.90 4.22
N GLU A 310 11.27 -15.14 4.47
CA GLU A 310 12.11 -15.91 3.55
C GLU A 310 11.26 -16.60 2.48
N THR A 311 10.13 -17.19 2.91
CA THR A 311 9.21 -17.90 2.01
C THR A 311 8.31 -16.93 1.23
N ILE A 312 8.12 -17.23 -0.06
CA ILE A 312 7.03 -16.65 -0.87
C ILE A 312 5.96 -17.74 -1.00
N HIS A 313 4.84 -17.56 -0.30
CA HIS A 313 3.75 -18.53 -0.32
C HIS A 313 2.95 -18.41 -1.62
N LYS A 314 3.09 -19.39 -2.52
CA LYS A 314 2.31 -19.44 -3.76
C LYS A 314 0.90 -19.94 -3.47
N LEU A 315 -0.08 -19.04 -3.54
CA LEU A 315 -1.49 -19.27 -3.24
C LEU A 315 -2.31 -18.99 -4.50
N THR A 316 -2.24 -19.92 -5.45
CA THR A 316 -2.96 -19.90 -6.73
C THR A 316 -4.18 -20.79 -6.68
#